data_AF-S7VN55-F1
#
_entry.id   AF-S7VN55-F1
#
_cell.length_a   1.000
_cell.length_b   1.000
_cell.length_c   1.000
_cell.angle_alpha   90.00
_cell.angle_beta   90.00
_cell.angle_gamma   90.00
#
_symmetry.space_group_name_H-M   'P 1'
#
loop_
_entity.id
_entity.type
_entity.pdbx_description
1 polymer ?
#
loop_
_entity_poly.entity_id
_entity_poly.type
_entity_poly.pdbx_seq_one_letter_code
_entity_poly.pdbx_strand_id
1 'polypeptide(L)'
;MSVPGICGVPLTKRGVNESFWVVTGTLKDHSSARDLYFAAQSSATVVILMGMNKLSEIVSLFTKYRGEKESICMIQNGSKANERFISGDLNSILPLQEKAALSSPAVIVIGKVVRERQVKEFLQEDERMNSAKSLQ
;
A
#
# COMPACT_ATOMS: atom_id res chain seq x y z
N MET A 1 8.12 -12.07 -4.35
CA MET A 1 7.83 -11.06 -3.29
C MET A 1 6.46 -10.44 -3.56
N SER A 2 5.71 -10.05 -2.53
CA SER A 2 4.47 -9.29 -2.71
C SER A 2 4.80 -7.87 -3.18
N VAL A 3 3.88 -7.23 -3.91
CA VAL A 3 4.07 -5.84 -4.39
C VAL A 3 4.49 -4.87 -3.26
N PRO A 4 3.86 -4.87 -2.07
CA PRO A 4 4.32 -4.06 -0.95
C PRO A 4 5.76 -4.35 -0.53
N GLY A 5 6.12 -5.63 -0.42
CA GLY A 5 7.47 -6.04 -0.05
C GLY A 5 8.52 -5.60 -1.07
N ILE A 6 8.20 -5.69 -2.37
CA ILE A 6 9.06 -5.16 -3.43
C ILE A 6 9.29 -3.67 -3.21
N CYS A 7 8.25 -2.88 -2.92
CA CYS A 7 8.33 -1.43 -2.66
C CYS A 7 8.96 -1.05 -1.30
N GLY A 8 9.49 -2.02 -0.57
CA GLY A 8 10.17 -1.82 0.72
C GLY A 8 9.23 -1.81 1.92
N VAL A 9 7.93 -2.13 1.75
CA VAL A 9 6.93 -2.17 2.83
C VAL A 9 6.71 -3.63 3.27
N PRO A 10 7.21 -4.05 4.45
CA PRO A 10 6.94 -5.39 4.95
C PRO A 10 5.45 -5.53 5.30
N LEU A 11 4.89 -6.73 5.16
CA LEU A 11 3.51 -6.99 5.58
C LEU A 11 3.41 -7.27 7.08
N THR A 12 4.50 -7.76 7.68
CA THR A 12 4.61 -8.07 9.10
C THR A 12 5.96 -7.62 9.64
N LYS A 13 5.98 -7.06 10.85
CA LYS A 13 7.21 -6.83 11.62
C LYS A 13 6.98 -7.23 13.07
N ARG A 14 7.93 -7.97 13.66
CA ARG A 14 7.88 -8.38 15.07
C ARG A 14 7.71 -7.14 15.96
N GLY A 15 6.77 -7.19 16.89
CA GLY A 15 6.44 -6.08 17.78
C GLY A 15 5.59 -4.98 17.15
N VAL A 16 5.22 -5.10 15.87
CA VAL A 16 4.32 -4.15 15.17
C VAL A 16 2.97 -4.78 14.90
N ASN A 17 2.94 -5.99 14.32
CA ASN A 17 1.72 -6.73 14.03
C ASN A 17 2.00 -8.25 13.99
N GLU A 18 0.96 -9.03 14.26
CA GLU A 18 1.01 -10.51 14.32
C GLU A 18 0.32 -11.17 13.13
N SER A 19 -0.41 -10.39 12.33
CA SER A 19 -1.11 -10.86 11.14
C SER A 19 -1.20 -9.77 10.08
N PHE A 20 -1.47 -10.19 8.85
CA PHE A 20 -1.86 -9.31 7.77
C PHE A 20 -3.00 -9.95 6.98
N TRP A 21 -3.89 -9.12 6.44
CA TRP A 21 -5.07 -9.55 5.69
C TRP A 21 -4.98 -9.05 4.26
N VAL A 22 -5.49 -9.83 3.31
CA VAL A 22 -5.68 -9.40 1.92
C VAL A 22 -7.17 -9.43 1.63
N VAL A 23 -7.74 -8.29 1.27
CA VAL A 23 -9.19 -8.15 1.04
C VAL A 23 -9.44 -7.41 -0.27
N THR A 24 -10.60 -7.64 -0.87
CA THR A 24 -11.08 -6.81 -1.99
C THR A 24 -11.83 -5.59 -1.46
N GLY A 25 -11.56 -4.42 -2.02
CA GLY A 25 -12.27 -3.19 -1.68
C GLY A 25 -13.60 -3.03 -2.41
N THR A 26 -13.78 -3.68 -3.56
CA THR A 26 -15.00 -3.59 -4.35
C THR A 26 -15.36 -4.94 -4.94
N LEU A 27 -16.64 -5.31 -4.82
CA LEU A 27 -17.22 -6.52 -5.40
C LEU A 27 -17.73 -6.25 -6.83
N LYS A 28 -18.11 -7.30 -7.54
CA LYS A 28 -18.59 -7.21 -8.93
C LYS A 28 -19.83 -6.32 -9.08
N ASP A 29 -20.66 -6.25 -8.05
CA ASP A 29 -21.86 -5.40 -7.97
C ASP A 29 -21.56 -3.97 -7.48
N HIS A 30 -20.29 -3.57 -7.43
CA HIS A 30 -19.80 -2.29 -6.93
C HIS A 30 -20.03 -2.02 -5.43
N SER A 31 -20.51 -3.01 -4.68
CA SER A 31 -20.60 -2.93 -3.23
C SER A 31 -19.22 -3.14 -2.56
N SER A 32 -19.10 -2.69 -1.31
CA SER A 32 -17.90 -2.90 -0.50
C SER A 32 -17.95 -4.28 0.16
N ALA A 33 -16.84 -5.00 0.16
CA ALA A 33 -16.78 -6.33 0.76
C ALA A 33 -16.98 -6.26 2.29
N ARG A 34 -17.77 -7.20 2.84
CA ARG A 34 -17.99 -7.29 4.30
C ARG A 34 -16.68 -7.45 5.07
N ASP A 35 -15.73 -8.18 4.51
CA ASP A 35 -14.40 -8.41 5.11
C ASP A 35 -13.60 -7.12 5.33
N LEU A 36 -13.88 -6.06 4.57
CA LEU A 36 -13.26 -4.76 4.76
C LEU A 36 -13.64 -4.15 6.12
N TYR A 37 -14.87 -4.36 6.58
CA TYR A 37 -15.35 -3.89 7.89
C TYR A 37 -14.69 -4.65 9.04
N PHE A 38 -14.50 -5.97 8.89
CA PHE A 38 -13.76 -6.76 9.88
C PHE A 38 -12.28 -6.39 9.90
N ALA A 39 -11.69 -6.16 8.72
CA ALA A 39 -10.30 -5.77 8.60
C ALA A 39 -10.03 -4.42 9.30
N ALA A 40 -10.91 -3.43 9.10
CA ALA A 40 -10.79 -2.11 9.72
C ALA A 40 -10.77 -2.15 11.26
N GLN A 41 -11.51 -3.09 11.87
CA GLN A 41 -11.60 -3.28 13.32
C GLN A 41 -10.39 -4.03 13.91
N SER A 42 -9.60 -4.71 13.09
CA SER A 42 -8.37 -5.39 13.54
C SER A 42 -7.22 -4.40 13.72
N SER A 43 -6.13 -4.84 14.38
CA SER A 43 -4.83 -4.15 14.37
C SER A 43 -3.87 -4.67 13.29
N ALA A 44 -4.32 -5.61 12.45
CA ALA A 44 -3.52 -6.23 11.41
C ALA A 44 -3.14 -5.23 10.30
N THR A 45 -2.03 -5.49 9.61
CA THR A 45 -1.76 -4.83 8.33
C THR A 45 -2.81 -5.30 7.31
N VAL A 46 -3.47 -4.39 6.63
CA VAL A 46 -4.51 -4.73 5.64
C VAL A 46 -4.03 -4.31 4.26
N VAL A 47 -3.95 -5.28 3.35
CA VAL A 47 -3.72 -5.07 1.93
C VAL A 47 -5.07 -5.11 1.23
N ILE A 48 -5.45 -4.01 0.58
CA ILE A 48 -6.73 -3.87 -0.10
C ILE A 48 -6.49 -3.84 -1.60
N LEU A 49 -7.02 -4.85 -2.28
CA LEU A 49 -7.04 -4.96 -3.74
C LEU A 49 -8.31 -4.32 -4.29
N MET A 50 -8.26 -3.81 -5.52
CA MET A 50 -9.45 -3.26 -6.20
C MET A 50 -10.18 -2.16 -5.39
N GLY A 51 -9.47 -1.43 -4.52
CA GLY A 51 -10.07 -0.45 -3.62
C GLY A 51 -10.13 0.98 -4.13
N MET A 52 -9.46 1.31 -5.23
CA MET A 52 -9.28 2.70 -5.69
C MET A 52 -10.59 3.45 -5.92
N ASN A 53 -11.59 2.79 -6.52
CA ASN A 53 -12.90 3.41 -6.79
C ASN A 53 -13.69 3.73 -5.51
N LYS A 54 -13.29 3.11 -4.38
CA LYS A 54 -13.91 3.24 -3.06
C LYS A 54 -12.94 3.83 -2.04
N LEU A 55 -11.87 4.49 -2.49
CA LEU A 55 -10.79 4.97 -1.61
C LEU A 55 -11.29 5.87 -0.48
N SER A 56 -12.18 6.84 -0.79
CA SER A 56 -12.75 7.74 0.24
C SER A 56 -13.57 6.98 1.30
N GLU A 57 -14.34 5.97 0.89
CA GLU A 57 -15.09 5.11 1.81
C GLU A 57 -14.16 4.24 2.66
N ILE A 58 -13.12 3.66 2.06
CA ILE A 58 -12.09 2.88 2.76
C ILE A 58 -11.38 3.76 3.81
N VAL A 59 -10.92 4.95 3.42
CA VAL A 59 -10.23 5.88 4.31
C VAL A 59 -11.15 6.24 5.47
N SER A 60 -12.40 6.61 5.19
CA SER A 60 -13.39 6.94 6.22
C SER A 60 -13.64 5.78 7.19
N LEU A 61 -13.80 4.56 6.66
CA LEU A 61 -14.01 3.36 7.45
C LEU A 61 -12.82 3.07 8.38
N PHE A 62 -11.60 3.11 7.87
CA PHE A 62 -10.42 2.85 8.68
C PHE A 62 -10.14 3.99 9.68
N THR A 63 -10.39 5.25 9.32
CA THR A 63 -10.26 6.39 10.24
C THR A 63 -11.18 6.24 11.43
N LYS A 64 -12.42 5.76 11.22
CA LYS A 64 -13.38 5.51 12.29
C LYS A 64 -12.87 4.51 13.34
N TYR A 65 -12.17 3.46 12.92
CA TYR A 65 -11.75 2.36 13.82
C TYR A 65 -10.31 2.47 14.31
N ARG A 66 -9.41 3.08 13.52
CA ARG A 66 -7.96 3.13 13.79
C ARG A 66 -7.41 4.53 14.00
N GLY A 67 -8.22 5.56 13.78
CA GLY A 67 -7.84 6.96 13.90
C GLY A 67 -7.09 7.51 12.69
N GLU A 68 -7.13 8.83 12.54
CA GLU A 68 -6.60 9.60 11.41
C GLU A 68 -5.09 9.41 11.15
N LYS A 69 -4.35 9.03 12.20
CA LYS A 69 -2.88 8.86 12.16
C LYS A 69 -2.43 7.46 11.78
N GLU A 70 -3.36 6.53 11.55
CA GLU A 70 -3.03 5.22 11.01
C GLU A 70 -2.33 5.36 9.67
N SER A 71 -1.27 4.58 9.47
CA SER A 71 -0.40 4.75 8.30
C SER A 71 -0.96 4.01 7.10
N ILE A 72 -0.81 4.62 5.93
CA ILE A 72 -1.33 4.10 4.67
C ILE A 72 -0.34 4.39 3.54
N CYS A 73 -0.20 3.44 2.61
CA CYS A 73 0.45 3.68 1.34
C CYS A 73 -0.36 3.12 0.18
N MET A 74 -0.06 3.63 -1.01
CA MET A 74 -0.66 3.23 -2.26
C MET A 74 0.43 2.95 -3.29
N ILE A 75 0.29 1.84 -3.99
CA ILE A 75 1.28 1.34 -4.93
C ILE A 75 0.58 1.09 -6.26
N GLN A 76 0.79 1.97 -7.23
CA GLN A 76 0.27 1.84 -8.59
C GLN A 76 1.31 1.15 -9.46
N ASN A 77 0.86 0.23 -10.32
CA ASN A 77 1.74 -0.50 -11.25
C ASN A 77 2.94 -1.15 -10.55
N GLY A 78 2.75 -1.68 -9.35
CA GLY A 78 3.83 -2.33 -8.60
C GLY A 78 4.56 -3.38 -9.43
N SER A 79 5.88 -3.45 -9.25
CA SER A 79 6.81 -4.29 -10.02
C SER A 79 6.96 -3.96 -11.52
N LYS A 80 6.39 -2.84 -12.00
CA LYS A 80 6.59 -2.35 -13.39
C LYS A 80 7.53 -1.15 -13.41
N ALA A 81 8.09 -0.85 -14.58
CA ALA A 81 8.97 0.32 -14.77
C ALA A 81 8.28 1.66 -14.44
N ASN A 82 6.97 1.75 -14.61
CA ASN A 82 6.15 2.91 -14.25
C ASN A 82 5.46 2.76 -12.89
N GLU A 83 6.10 2.07 -11.94
CA GLU A 83 5.68 1.97 -10.53
C GLU A 83 5.57 3.37 -9.92
N ARG A 84 4.47 3.63 -9.21
CA ARG A 84 4.25 4.89 -8.49
C ARG A 84 3.84 4.57 -7.07
N PHE A 85 4.39 5.32 -6.14
CA PHE A 85 4.23 5.09 -4.71
C PHE A 85 3.91 6.41 -4.01
N ILE A 86 2.88 6.39 -3.18
CA ILE A 86 2.60 7.46 -2.21
C ILE A 86 2.36 6.84 -0.83
N SER A 87 2.71 7.57 0.23
CA SER A 87 2.50 7.16 1.61
C SER A 87 2.18 8.36 2.48
N GLY A 88 1.42 8.13 3.55
CA GLY A 88 1.07 9.12 4.55
C GLY A 88 0.29 8.49 5.69
N ASP A 89 -0.63 9.26 6.24
CA ASP A 89 -1.66 8.82 7.17
C ASP A 89 -3.06 8.94 6.55
N LEU A 90 -4.07 8.38 7.20
CA LEU A 90 -5.44 8.39 6.68
C LEU A 90 -6.00 9.81 6.46
N ASN A 91 -5.52 10.81 7.20
CA ASN A 91 -5.90 12.22 7.01
C ASN A 91 -5.27 12.83 5.74
N SER A 92 -4.02 12.48 5.44
CA SER A 92 -3.26 13.07 4.32
C SER A 92 -3.38 12.32 2.99
N ILE A 93 -3.83 11.08 2.98
CA ILE A 93 -3.71 10.23 1.79
C ILE A 93 -4.58 10.67 0.60
N LEU A 94 -5.79 11.18 0.84
CA LEU A 94 -6.69 11.64 -0.22
C LEU A 94 -6.10 12.82 -1.01
N PRO A 95 -5.68 13.94 -0.36
CA PRO A 95 -5.06 15.03 -1.10
C PRO A 95 -3.73 14.63 -1.76
N LEU A 96 -2.96 13.71 -1.15
CA LEU A 96 -1.75 13.16 -1.77
C LEU A 96 -2.06 12.36 -3.04
N GLN A 97 -3.11 11.53 -3.02
CA GLN A 97 -3.56 10.75 -4.16
C GLN A 97 -4.03 11.64 -5.31
N GLU A 98 -4.80 12.68 -5.00
CA GLU A 98 -5.29 13.65 -5.99
C GLU A 98 -4.14 14.42 -6.63
N LYS A 99 -3.24 14.99 -5.82
CA LYS A 99 -2.04 15.70 -6.31
C LYS A 99 -1.17 14.80 -7.18
N ALA A 100 -1.04 13.54 -6.81
CA ALA A 100 -0.30 12.56 -7.58
C ALA A 100 -1.10 12.00 -8.76
N ALA A 101 -2.39 12.28 -8.95
CA ALA A 101 -3.23 11.65 -9.96
C ALA A 101 -3.03 10.12 -10.01
N LEU A 102 -3.00 9.47 -8.84
CA LEU A 102 -2.88 8.00 -8.76
C LEU A 102 -4.23 7.36 -9.09
N SER A 103 -4.24 6.31 -9.91
CA SER A 103 -5.46 5.64 -10.34
C SER A 103 -5.29 4.12 -10.32
N SER A 104 -6.33 3.38 -10.70
CA SER A 104 -6.23 1.94 -10.92
C SER A 104 -5.27 1.62 -12.09
N PRO A 105 -4.56 0.47 -12.06
CA PRO A 105 -4.51 -0.52 -10.99
C PRO A 105 -3.53 -0.12 -9.88
N ALA A 106 -4.01 -0.10 -8.62
CA ALA A 106 -3.19 0.15 -7.46
C ALA A 106 -3.60 -0.72 -6.26
N VAL A 107 -2.63 -1.01 -5.41
CA VAL A 107 -2.80 -1.70 -4.13
C VAL A 107 -2.75 -0.67 -3.02
N ILE A 108 -3.68 -0.75 -2.07
CA ILE A 108 -3.69 0.08 -0.86
C ILE A 108 -3.19 -0.79 0.30
N VAL A 109 -2.31 -0.27 1.14
CA VAL A 109 -1.85 -0.95 2.36
C VAL A 109 -2.07 -0.04 3.55
N ILE A 110 -2.80 -0.51 4.56
CA ILE A 110 -3.08 0.22 5.80
C ILE A 110 -2.47 -0.56 6.97
N GLY A 111 -1.63 0.09 7.76
CA GLY A 111 -0.99 -0.52 8.90
C GLY A 111 0.30 0.18 9.32
N LYS A 112 0.67 0.05 10.59
CA LYS A 112 1.89 0.64 11.17
C LYS A 112 3.17 0.27 10.41
N VAL A 113 3.22 -0.90 9.77
CA VAL A 113 4.36 -1.35 8.95
C VAL A 113 4.69 -0.44 7.77
N VAL A 114 3.77 0.42 7.33
CA VAL A 114 4.04 1.41 6.27
C VAL A 114 5.16 2.38 6.68
N ARG A 115 5.28 2.70 7.98
CA ARG A 115 6.37 3.55 8.51
C ARG A 115 7.72 2.85 8.57
N GLU A 116 7.71 1.52 8.46
CA GLU A 116 8.90 0.67 8.51
C GLU A 116 9.50 0.46 7.11
N ARG A 117 9.08 1.29 6.15
CA ARG A 117 9.53 1.20 4.78
C ARG A 117 11.05 1.39 4.72
N GLN A 118 11.73 0.41 4.16
CA GLN A 118 13.14 0.55 3.79
C GLN A 118 13.19 1.11 2.37
N VAL A 119 13.85 2.25 2.19
CA VAL A 119 14.02 2.85 0.86
C VAL A 119 14.84 1.88 0.01
N LYS A 120 14.36 1.58 -1.20
CA LYS A 120 15.10 0.77 -2.18
C LYS A 120 16.39 1.51 -2.57
N GLU A 121 17.50 1.23 -1.90
CA GLU A 121 18.84 1.51 -2.46
C GLU A 121 19.34 0.35 -3.35
N PHE A 122 18.70 -0.82 -3.28
CA PHE A 122 19.29 -2.09 -3.75
C PHE A 122 18.99 -2.54 -5.19
N LEU A 123 18.44 -1.71 -6.08
CA LEU A 123 18.17 -2.13 -7.48
C LEU A 123 18.79 -1.22 -8.55
N GLN A 124 19.33 -0.05 -8.19
CA GLN A 124 20.04 0.79 -9.16
C GLN A 124 21.54 0.45 -9.25
N GLU A 125 22.12 -0.15 -8.21
CA GLU A 125 23.53 -0.55 -8.23
C GLU A 125 23.78 -1.76 -9.15
N ASP A 126 22.88 -2.75 -9.16
CA ASP A 126 23.04 -3.94 -10.01
C ASP A 126 22.91 -3.63 -11.52
N GLU A 127 22.00 -2.72 -11.91
CA GLU A 127 21.87 -2.30 -13.31
C GLU A 127 23.05 -1.43 -13.77
N ARG A 128 23.57 -0.55 -12.90
CA ARG A 128 24.79 0.23 -13.20
C ARG A 128 26.04 -0.64 -13.25
N MET A 129 26.17 -1.61 -12.35
CA MET A 129 27.30 -2.54 -12.31
C MET A 129 27.30 -3.51 -13.50
N ASN A 130 26.14 -3.99 -13.94
CA ASN A 130 26.05 -4.86 -15.12
C ASN A 130 26.23 -4.10 -16.43
N SER A 131 25.75 -2.85 -16.53
CA SER A 131 25.99 -2.02 -17.71
C SER A 131 27.49 -1.66 -17.84
N ALA A 132 28.17 -1.35 -16.73
CA ALA A 132 29.61 -1.08 -16.72
C ALA A 132 30.49 -2.31 -17.07
N LYS A 133 30.04 -3.53 -16.71
CA LYS A 133 30.75 -4.78 -17.06
C LYS A 133 30.54 -5.25 -18.50
N SER A 134 29.51 -4.77 -19.19
CA SER A 134 29.26 -5.11 -20.61
C SER A 134 30.02 -4.23 -21.61
N LEU A 135 30.74 -3.23 -21.10
CA LEU A 135 31.60 -2.31 -21.86
C LEU A 135 33.10 -2.56 -21.63
N GLN A 136 33.46 -3.62 -20.91
CA GLN A 136 34.82 -4.16 -20.73
C GLN A 136 34.90 -5.55 -21.32
#